data_AF-A0A3D2GW56-F1
#
_entry.id   AF-A0A3D2GW56-F1
#
_cell.length_a   1.000
_cell.length_b   1.000
_cell.length_c   1.000
_cell.angle_alpha   90.00
_cell.angle_beta   90.00
_cell.angle_gamma   90.00
#
_symmetry.space_group_name_H-M   'P 1'
#
loop_
_entity.id
_entity.type
_entity.pdbx_description
1 polymer ?
#
loop_
_entity_poly.entity_id
_entity_poly.type
_entity_poly.pdbx_seq_one_letter_code
_entity_poly.pdbx_strand_id
1 'polypeptide(L)'
;MRKNFAFYLSAALHMLFLQAQMRPKGGCSPLRRLLSLLILLIVLIFPLFAGRVRSASTVCAIHVDVEQKMLTLFCGSEIAARYPIATGARDTPTPLGVFRINRRFSGEMGGFGTCFLGLNVPWGDYGIHGTNRPESIGTNASHGCIRMRVADAEALYARVPNGTVVVIECGAYGELGGSLRTLKNGDRSSMVRAVQRKLRALGFYFGTPDGIFGSATQRAVDKARETFNLSANGLVDWALYQKLGLTLFE
;
A
#
# COMPACT_ATOMS: atom_id res chain seq x y z
N MET A 1 -9.72 11.33 14.57
CA MET A 1 -10.38 12.44 15.32
C MET A 1 -9.47 13.09 16.39
N ARG A 2 -8.17 13.36 16.09
CA ARG A 2 -7.24 14.05 17.03
C ARG A 2 -6.21 14.92 16.30
N LYS A 3 -6.64 15.73 15.32
CA LYS A 3 -5.73 16.67 14.61
C LYS A 3 -6.09 18.16 14.76
N ASN A 4 -7.17 18.50 15.46
CA ASN A 4 -7.60 19.89 15.56
C ASN A 4 -7.27 20.58 16.90
N PHE A 5 -6.82 19.85 17.93
CA PHE A 5 -6.64 20.44 19.27
C PHE A 5 -5.45 21.41 19.36
N ALA A 6 -4.36 21.13 18.62
CA ALA A 6 -3.16 21.99 18.63
C ALA A 6 -3.38 23.35 17.94
N PHE A 7 -4.26 23.39 16.94
CA PHE A 7 -4.56 24.64 16.21
C PHE A 7 -5.44 25.57 17.05
N TYR A 8 -6.43 25.02 17.77
CA TYR A 8 -7.28 25.80 18.68
C TYR A 8 -6.49 26.32 19.90
N LEU A 9 -5.50 25.58 20.39
CA LEU A 9 -4.69 26.03 21.54
C LEU A 9 -3.75 27.18 21.18
N SER A 10 -3.16 27.17 19.97
CA SER A 10 -2.32 28.27 19.48
C SER A 10 -3.12 29.55 19.22
N ALA A 11 -4.32 29.42 18.62
CA ALA A 11 -5.22 30.55 18.39
C ALA A 11 -5.77 31.15 19.69
N ALA A 12 -6.09 30.30 20.69
CA ALA A 12 -6.53 30.75 22.00
C ALA A 12 -5.43 31.49 22.78
N LEU A 13 -4.17 31.02 22.71
CA LEU A 13 -3.04 31.72 23.32
C LEU A 13 -2.76 33.09 22.66
N HIS A 14 -2.91 33.19 21.33
CA HIS A 14 -2.75 34.44 20.61
C HIS A 14 -3.85 35.46 20.96
N MET A 15 -5.10 35.00 21.09
CA MET A 15 -6.23 35.86 21.52
C MET A 15 -6.09 36.35 22.97
N LEU A 16 -5.60 35.50 23.88
CA LEU A 16 -5.27 35.89 25.26
C LEU A 16 -4.11 36.91 25.32
N PHE A 17 -3.13 36.79 24.42
CA PHE A 17 -2.04 37.76 24.30
C PHE A 17 -2.51 39.12 23.76
N LEU A 18 -3.43 39.13 22.78
CA LEU A 18 -4.04 40.36 22.24
C LEU A 18 -4.96 41.06 23.25
N GLN A 19 -5.72 40.31 24.06
CA GLN A 19 -6.54 40.89 25.13
C GLN A 19 -5.72 41.46 26.29
N ALA A 20 -4.51 40.94 26.54
CA ALA A 20 -3.60 41.46 27.56
C ALA A 20 -2.90 42.78 27.18
N GLN A 21 -2.97 43.21 25.92
CA GLN A 21 -2.40 44.49 25.43
C GLN A 21 -3.36 45.68 25.54
N MET A 22 -4.65 45.46 25.87
CA MET A 22 -5.59 46.54 26.12
C MET A 22 -5.34 47.16 27.51
N ARG A 23 -4.75 48.35 27.50
CA ARG A 23 -4.36 49.14 28.69
C ARG A 23 -5.57 49.56 29.55
N PRO A 24 -5.62 49.23 30.85
CA PRO A 24 -6.15 50.12 31.85
C PRO A 24 -5.00 50.98 32.41
N LYS A 25 -5.23 52.29 32.54
CA LYS A 25 -4.37 53.20 33.30
C LYS A 25 -4.44 52.80 34.77
N GLY A 26 -3.41 52.15 35.29
CA GLY A 26 -3.33 51.77 36.69
C GLY A 26 -2.09 50.93 36.97
N GLY A 27 -1.37 51.24 38.04
CA GLY A 27 -0.08 50.66 38.41
C GLY A 27 -0.04 49.13 38.32
N CYS A 28 1.12 48.61 37.89
CA CYS A 28 1.36 47.19 37.67
C CYS A 28 1.23 46.43 38.99
N SER A 29 0.10 45.74 39.20
CA SER A 29 -0.10 44.93 40.40
C SER A 29 0.97 43.83 40.48
N PRO A 30 1.51 43.53 41.68
CA PRO A 30 2.58 42.55 41.85
C PRO A 30 2.20 41.16 41.28
N LEU A 31 0.91 40.83 41.28
CA LEU A 31 0.36 39.60 40.69
C LEU A 31 0.53 39.51 39.17
N ARG A 32 0.41 40.62 38.42
CA ARG A 32 0.62 40.62 36.96
C ARG A 32 2.08 40.39 36.60
N ARG A 33 3.01 40.99 37.36
CA ARG A 33 4.45 40.74 37.19
C ARG A 33 4.80 39.29 37.49
N LEU A 34 4.21 38.72 38.54
CA LEU A 34 4.41 37.32 38.92
C LEU A 34 3.92 36.35 37.85
N LEU A 35 2.73 36.59 37.28
CA LEU A 35 2.20 35.78 36.17
C LEU A 35 3.06 35.89 34.90
N SER A 36 3.52 37.09 34.53
CA SER A 36 4.40 37.27 33.36
C SER A 36 5.75 36.56 33.55
N LEU A 37 6.32 36.60 34.75
CA LEU A 37 7.56 35.87 35.07
C LEU A 37 7.34 34.35 35.09
N LEU A 38 6.20 33.88 35.58
CA LEU A 38 5.86 32.45 35.57
C LEU A 38 5.69 31.91 34.14
N ILE A 39 5.04 32.68 33.26
CA ILE A 39 4.88 32.33 31.84
C ILE A 39 6.25 32.32 31.15
N LEU A 40 7.10 33.32 31.40
CA LEU A 40 8.46 33.35 30.83
C LEU A 40 9.31 32.18 31.33
N LEU A 41 9.19 31.82 32.61
CA LEU A 41 9.84 30.66 33.21
C LEU A 41 9.35 29.36 32.56
N ILE A 42 8.04 29.20 32.34
CA ILE A 42 7.47 28.05 31.63
C ILE A 42 8.02 27.97 30.21
N VAL A 43 8.10 29.09 29.47
CA VAL A 43 8.63 29.12 28.09
C VAL A 43 10.13 28.79 28.04
N LEU A 44 10.91 29.24 29.02
CA LEU A 44 12.34 28.93 29.12
C LEU A 44 12.62 27.49 29.58
N ILE A 45 11.72 26.90 30.38
CA ILE A 45 11.80 25.51 30.83
C ILE A 45 11.19 24.52 29.82
N PHE A 46 10.24 24.96 28.98
CA PHE A 46 9.60 24.11 27.97
C PHE A 46 10.58 23.40 27.01
N PRO A 47 11.64 24.05 26.47
CA PRO A 47 12.62 23.35 25.64
C PRO A 47 13.49 22.35 26.44
N LEU A 48 13.59 22.46 27.77
CA LEU A 48 14.25 21.47 28.63
C LEU A 48 13.40 20.20 28.81
N PHE A 49 12.07 20.30 28.67
CA PHE A 49 11.13 19.17 28.68
C PHE A 49 10.72 18.70 27.29
N ALA A 50 11.13 19.39 26.21
CA ALA A 50 11.14 18.85 24.85
C ALA A 50 12.23 17.78 24.67
N GLY A 51 12.42 16.95 25.70
CA GLY A 51 13.26 15.78 25.67
C GLY A 51 12.89 14.96 24.45
N ARG A 52 13.88 14.82 23.57
CA ARG A 52 13.94 13.96 22.38
C ARG A 52 12.81 12.93 22.37
N VAL A 53 11.72 13.22 21.65
CA VAL A 53 10.74 12.19 21.31
C VAL A 53 11.54 11.11 20.60
N ARG A 54 11.78 9.98 21.28
CA ARG A 54 12.42 8.81 20.68
C ARG A 54 11.55 8.45 19.50
N SER A 55 12.08 8.59 18.29
CA SER A 55 11.40 8.17 17.07
C SER A 55 10.97 6.71 17.28
N ALA A 56 9.66 6.48 17.43
CA ALA A 56 9.13 5.13 17.37
C ALA A 56 9.57 4.55 16.03
N SER A 57 10.04 3.30 16.02
CA SER A 57 10.45 2.60 14.79
C SER A 57 9.41 2.85 13.71
N THR A 58 9.77 3.66 12.71
CA THR A 58 8.82 4.11 11.71
C THR A 58 8.37 2.91 10.90
N VAL A 59 7.07 2.57 10.97
CA VAL A 59 6.52 1.48 10.16
C VAL A 59 6.62 1.88 8.69
N CYS A 60 7.29 1.04 7.91
CA CYS A 60 7.41 1.25 6.47
C CYS A 60 6.40 0.40 5.69
N ALA A 61 6.04 0.88 4.51
CA ALA A 61 5.21 0.20 3.53
C ALA A 61 5.80 0.42 2.13
N ILE A 62 5.62 -0.58 1.27
CA ILE A 62 6.07 -0.53 -0.12
C ILE A 62 4.84 -0.30 -1.01
N HIS A 63 4.94 0.65 -1.91
CA HIS A 63 4.01 0.83 -3.03
C HIS A 63 4.74 0.50 -4.34
N VAL A 64 4.09 -0.26 -5.21
CA VAL A 64 4.61 -0.68 -6.50
C VAL A 64 3.62 -0.23 -7.56
N ASP A 65 4.07 0.67 -8.42
CA ASP A 65 3.37 1.06 -9.62
C ASP A 65 3.93 0.26 -10.80
N VAL A 66 3.13 -0.71 -11.25
CA VAL A 66 3.51 -1.61 -12.34
C VAL A 66 3.53 -0.86 -13.68
N GLU A 67 2.72 0.18 -13.86
CA GLU A 67 2.66 0.93 -15.11
C GLU A 67 3.87 1.87 -15.22
N GLN A 68 4.12 2.66 -14.17
CA GLN A 68 5.25 3.60 -14.08
C GLN A 68 6.60 2.92 -13.86
N LYS A 69 6.62 1.61 -13.58
CA LYS A 69 7.84 0.84 -13.29
C LYS A 69 8.62 1.40 -12.10
N MET A 70 7.88 1.76 -11.05
CA MET A 70 8.45 2.37 -9.84
C MET A 70 8.01 1.65 -8.57
N LEU A 71 8.98 1.38 -7.70
CA LEU A 71 8.76 0.98 -6.31
C LEU A 71 9.06 2.18 -5.42
N THR A 72 8.11 2.57 -4.58
CA THR A 72 8.24 3.64 -3.60
C THR A 72 8.18 3.07 -2.19
N LEU A 73 9.20 3.33 -1.39
CA LEU A 73 9.23 2.99 0.02
C LEU A 73 8.72 4.17 0.84
N PHE A 74 7.62 3.98 1.54
CA PHE A 74 7.09 4.93 2.51
C PHE A 74 7.52 4.52 3.91
N CYS A 75 7.95 5.45 4.74
CA CYS A 75 8.14 5.22 6.17
C CYS A 75 7.40 6.32 6.92
N GLY A 76 6.32 5.95 7.60
CA GLY A 76 5.40 6.93 8.19
C GLY A 76 4.66 7.69 7.10
N SER A 77 4.75 9.02 7.10
CA SER A 77 4.15 9.88 6.07
C SER A 77 5.14 10.32 4.99
N GLU A 78 6.40 9.88 5.05
CA GLU A 78 7.45 10.36 4.16
C GLU A 78 7.81 9.33 3.08
N ILE A 79 8.12 9.83 1.88
CA ILE A 79 8.75 9.03 0.83
C ILE A 79 10.22 8.86 1.22
N ALA A 80 10.56 7.62 1.54
CA ALA A 80 11.85 7.27 2.10
C ALA A 80 12.85 6.79 1.04
N ALA A 81 12.36 6.32 -0.11
CA ALA A 81 13.13 6.06 -1.34
C ALA A 81 12.19 5.77 -2.52
N ARG A 82 12.71 5.90 -3.75
CA ARG A 82 12.06 5.46 -4.99
C ARG A 82 13.07 4.71 -5.85
N TYR A 83 12.65 3.59 -6.42
CA TYR A 83 13.51 2.69 -7.19
C TYR A 83 12.86 2.33 -8.52
N PRO A 84 13.58 2.42 -9.64
CA PRO A 84 13.13 1.87 -10.91
C PRO A 84 13.12 0.34 -10.83
N ILE A 85 12.09 -0.29 -11.41
CA ILE A 85 11.89 -1.74 -11.34
C ILE A 85 11.58 -2.36 -12.69
N ALA A 86 11.76 -3.67 -12.82
CA ALA A 86 11.12 -4.47 -13.85
C ALA A 86 9.95 -5.24 -13.25
N THR A 87 8.92 -5.47 -14.05
CA THR A 87 7.72 -6.23 -13.66
C THR A 87 7.51 -7.43 -14.57
N GLY A 88 6.47 -8.21 -14.27
CA GLY A 88 6.06 -9.37 -15.05
C GLY A 88 5.78 -9.04 -16.51
N ALA A 89 6.13 -9.96 -17.39
CA ALA A 89 5.72 -9.92 -18.79
C ALA A 89 4.19 -10.03 -18.93
N ARG A 90 3.65 -9.74 -20.12
CA ARG A 90 2.21 -9.78 -20.38
C ARG A 90 1.56 -11.12 -19.99
N ASP A 91 2.23 -12.23 -20.30
CA ASP A 91 1.73 -13.58 -20.05
C ASP A 91 2.03 -14.10 -18.64
N THR A 92 2.92 -13.41 -17.92
CA THR A 92 3.29 -13.73 -16.53
C THR A 92 3.28 -12.44 -15.68
N PRO A 93 2.12 -11.78 -15.56
CA PRO A 93 2.04 -10.46 -14.97
C PRO A 93 2.36 -10.47 -13.48
N THR A 94 2.86 -9.34 -12.99
CA THR A 94 3.04 -9.14 -11.55
C THR A 94 1.67 -9.15 -10.84
N PRO A 95 1.54 -9.85 -9.70
CA PRO A 95 0.30 -9.91 -8.95
C PRO A 95 -0.07 -8.52 -8.43
N LEU A 96 -1.34 -8.16 -8.55
CA LEU A 96 -1.91 -6.88 -8.12
C LEU A 96 -2.70 -7.07 -6.83
N GLY A 97 -2.75 -6.02 -6.02
CA GLY A 97 -3.42 -6.00 -4.72
C GLY A 97 -2.46 -5.78 -3.56
N VAL A 98 -2.94 -6.13 -2.36
CA VAL A 98 -2.21 -5.89 -1.11
C VAL A 98 -1.62 -7.20 -0.58
N PHE A 99 -0.31 -7.22 -0.41
CA PHE A 99 0.48 -8.34 0.08
C PHE A 99 1.35 -7.93 1.27
N ARG A 100 2.08 -8.89 1.81
CA ARG A 100 3.09 -8.71 2.85
C ARG A 100 4.34 -9.49 2.53
N ILE A 101 5.48 -8.96 2.98
CA ILE A 101 6.72 -9.71 3.02
C ILE A 101 6.57 -10.86 4.01
N ASN A 102 6.65 -12.11 3.56
CA ASN A 102 6.50 -13.30 4.42
C ASN A 102 7.82 -14.03 4.67
N ARG A 103 8.81 -13.87 3.80
CA ARG A 103 10.11 -14.53 3.89
C ARG A 103 11.19 -13.66 3.26
N ARG A 104 12.42 -13.79 3.76
CA ARG A 104 13.57 -12.98 3.37
C ARG A 104 14.80 -13.87 3.28
N PHE A 105 15.56 -13.72 2.20
CA PHE A 105 16.82 -14.43 1.98
C PHE A 105 17.89 -13.46 1.48
N SER A 106 19.14 -13.70 1.88
CA SER A 106 20.31 -12.98 1.41
C SER A 106 21.46 -13.94 1.13
N GLY A 107 22.22 -13.69 0.08
CA GLY A 107 23.33 -14.53 -0.40
C GLY A 107 23.40 -14.54 -1.93
N GLU A 108 24.45 -15.13 -2.49
CA GLU A 108 24.59 -15.33 -3.94
C GLU A 108 23.44 -16.22 -4.46
N MET A 109 22.47 -15.63 -5.16
CA MET A 109 21.27 -16.32 -5.68
C MET A 109 21.19 -16.30 -7.22
N GLY A 110 22.33 -16.14 -7.90
CA GLY A 110 22.41 -16.12 -9.36
C GLY A 110 21.52 -15.05 -9.97
N GLY A 111 20.51 -15.45 -10.75
CA GLY A 111 19.59 -14.53 -11.44
C GLY A 111 18.76 -13.62 -10.51
N PHE A 112 18.69 -13.92 -9.22
CA PHE A 112 17.99 -13.12 -8.20
C PHE A 112 18.89 -12.09 -7.51
N GLY A 113 20.17 -12.00 -7.90
CA GLY A 113 21.16 -11.14 -7.23
C GLY A 113 21.47 -11.64 -5.81
N THR A 114 21.52 -10.72 -4.86
CA THR A 114 22.00 -10.97 -3.49
C THR A 114 20.91 -10.99 -2.43
N CYS A 115 19.69 -10.52 -2.74
CA CYS A 115 18.57 -10.41 -1.79
C CYS A 115 17.22 -10.78 -2.43
N PHE A 116 16.37 -11.47 -1.67
CA PHE A 116 15.01 -11.83 -2.06
C PHE A 116 14.01 -11.54 -0.93
N LEU A 117 12.95 -10.81 -1.26
CA LEU A 117 11.83 -10.49 -0.37
C LEU A 117 10.57 -11.19 -0.92
N GLY A 118 10.16 -12.30 -0.31
CA GLY A 118 9.00 -13.06 -0.75
C GLY A 118 7.68 -12.40 -0.35
N LEU A 119 6.67 -12.52 -1.21
CA LEU A 119 5.33 -12.01 -1.00
C LEU A 119 4.36 -13.15 -0.67
N ASN A 120 3.39 -12.90 0.21
CA ASN A 120 2.34 -13.86 0.58
C ASN A 120 1.22 -13.99 -0.49
N VAL A 121 1.60 -14.17 -1.75
CA VAL A 121 0.65 -14.38 -2.84
C VAL A 121 0.13 -15.83 -2.76
N PRO A 122 -1.17 -16.06 -2.54
CA PRO A 122 -1.73 -17.40 -2.33
C PRO A 122 -1.67 -18.33 -3.55
N TRP A 123 -1.53 -17.77 -4.76
CA TRP A 123 -1.56 -18.57 -5.99
C TRP A 123 -0.18 -18.88 -6.59
N GLY A 124 0.91 -18.44 -5.95
CA GLY A 124 2.27 -18.74 -6.43
C GLY A 124 3.37 -18.03 -5.66
N ASP A 125 4.60 -18.32 -6.02
CA ASP A 125 5.79 -17.72 -5.43
C ASP A 125 6.19 -16.45 -6.18
N TYR A 126 6.03 -15.31 -5.50
CA TYR A 126 6.40 -14.01 -6.02
C TYR A 126 7.27 -13.28 -5.01
N GLY A 127 8.10 -12.36 -5.49
CA GLY A 127 9.00 -11.61 -4.63
C GLY A 127 9.55 -10.35 -5.29
N ILE A 128 10.24 -9.56 -4.47
CA ILE A 128 11.07 -8.43 -4.88
C ILE A 128 12.53 -8.86 -4.74
N HIS A 129 13.33 -8.72 -5.78
CA HIS A 129 14.71 -9.21 -5.78
C HIS A 129 15.63 -8.42 -6.73
N GLY A 130 16.94 -8.56 -6.55
CA GLY A 130 17.95 -8.01 -7.46
C GLY A 130 17.96 -8.74 -8.82
N THR A 131 18.66 -8.23 -9.82
CA THR A 131 18.80 -8.95 -11.09
C THR A 131 20.20 -8.82 -11.69
N ASN A 132 20.67 -9.88 -12.32
CA ASN A 132 21.88 -9.87 -13.14
C ASN A 132 21.64 -9.38 -14.58
N ARG A 133 20.40 -8.95 -14.90
CA ARG A 133 19.99 -8.37 -16.18
C ARG A 133 19.56 -6.91 -15.97
N PRO A 134 20.49 -5.98 -15.71
CA PRO A 134 20.17 -4.59 -15.40
C PRO A 134 19.38 -3.88 -16.51
N GLU A 135 19.53 -4.32 -17.76
CA GLU A 135 18.78 -3.87 -18.93
C GLU A 135 17.28 -4.19 -18.86
N SER A 136 16.87 -5.13 -18.00
CA SER A 136 15.45 -5.44 -17.79
C SER A 136 14.73 -4.37 -16.96
N ILE A 137 15.45 -3.56 -16.19
CA ILE A 137 14.85 -2.53 -15.33
C ILE A 137 14.15 -1.46 -16.19
N GLY A 138 12.91 -1.12 -15.84
CA GLY A 138 12.04 -0.25 -16.62
C GLY A 138 11.16 -0.97 -17.64
N THR A 139 11.18 -2.31 -17.68
CA THR A 139 10.42 -3.10 -18.68
C THR A 139 9.55 -4.20 -18.04
N ASN A 140 8.70 -4.83 -18.86
CA ASN A 140 7.92 -6.02 -18.51
C ASN A 140 8.69 -7.28 -18.92
N ALA A 141 9.56 -7.82 -18.07
CA ALA A 141 10.57 -8.82 -18.46
C ALA A 141 10.76 -9.99 -17.47
N SER A 142 9.97 -10.03 -16.38
CA SER A 142 10.04 -11.10 -15.38
C SER A 142 8.90 -12.11 -15.54
N HIS A 143 8.94 -13.19 -14.76
CA HIS A 143 7.84 -14.15 -14.62
C HIS A 143 6.86 -13.75 -13.50
N GLY A 144 6.69 -12.45 -13.26
CA GLY A 144 5.78 -11.88 -12.28
C GLY A 144 6.46 -11.29 -11.04
N CYS A 145 7.70 -11.68 -10.74
CA CYS A 145 8.48 -11.05 -9.66
C CYS A 145 8.88 -9.61 -10.01
N ILE A 146 9.09 -8.79 -8.99
CA ILE A 146 9.57 -7.41 -9.16
C ILE A 146 11.11 -7.45 -9.13
N ARG A 147 11.75 -7.02 -10.21
CA ARG A 147 13.21 -6.94 -10.29
C ARG A 147 13.68 -5.53 -9.96
N MET A 148 14.76 -5.45 -9.21
CA MET A 148 15.47 -4.21 -8.88
C MET A 148 16.93 -4.34 -9.30
N ARG A 149 17.66 -3.22 -9.39
CA ARG A 149 19.12 -3.28 -9.40
C ARG A 149 19.59 -3.92 -8.10
N VAL A 150 20.70 -4.66 -8.14
CA VAL A 150 21.20 -5.40 -6.96
C VAL A 150 21.38 -4.47 -5.74
N ALA A 151 22.06 -3.33 -5.91
CA ALA A 151 22.26 -2.35 -4.84
C ALA A 151 20.93 -1.78 -4.29
N ASP A 152 19.94 -1.55 -5.15
CA ASP A 152 18.63 -1.06 -4.73
C ASP A 152 17.87 -2.12 -3.92
N ALA A 153 17.98 -3.39 -4.33
CA ALA A 153 17.38 -4.53 -3.62
C ALA A 153 18.00 -4.70 -2.23
N GLU A 154 19.33 -4.58 -2.11
CA GLU A 154 20.05 -4.63 -0.83
C GLU A 154 19.66 -3.47 0.09
N ALA A 155 19.57 -2.25 -0.45
CA ALA A 155 19.14 -1.08 0.28
C ALA A 155 17.69 -1.21 0.78
N LEU A 156 16.79 -1.75 -0.03
CA LEU A 156 15.42 -2.06 0.38
C LEU A 156 15.41 -3.14 1.46
N TYR A 157 16.15 -4.25 1.23
CA TYR A 157 16.24 -5.39 2.15
C TYR A 157 16.67 -4.98 3.56
N ALA A 158 17.62 -4.05 3.69
CA ALA A 158 18.09 -3.55 4.99
C ALA A 158 17.01 -2.81 5.79
N ARG A 159 15.95 -2.30 5.12
CA ARG A 159 14.95 -1.41 5.72
C ARG A 159 13.62 -2.08 6.01
N VAL A 160 13.29 -3.19 5.33
CA VAL A 160 11.95 -3.80 5.38
C VAL A 160 11.97 -5.18 6.04
N PRO A 161 11.35 -5.34 7.24
CA PRO A 161 11.21 -6.64 7.88
C PRO A 161 10.06 -7.48 7.28
N ASN A 162 9.98 -8.76 7.68
CA ASN A 162 8.77 -9.55 7.48
C ASN A 162 7.55 -8.83 8.07
N GLY A 163 6.40 -8.95 7.41
CA GLY A 163 5.17 -8.25 7.77
C GLY A 163 5.01 -6.88 7.09
N THR A 164 6.07 -6.32 6.49
CA THR A 164 5.97 -5.08 5.70
C THR A 164 4.90 -5.22 4.64
N VAL A 165 3.98 -4.25 4.59
CA VAL A 165 2.90 -4.21 3.61
C VAL A 165 3.47 -3.83 2.24
N VAL A 166 3.02 -4.53 1.21
CA VAL A 166 3.36 -4.27 -0.19
C VAL A 166 2.07 -4.10 -0.97
N VAL A 167 1.82 -2.89 -1.46
CA VAL A 167 0.68 -2.56 -2.33
C VAL A 167 1.17 -2.56 -3.76
N ILE A 168 0.57 -3.37 -4.62
CA ILE A 168 0.94 -3.47 -6.03
C ILE A 168 -0.25 -3.09 -6.90
N GLU A 169 -0.08 -2.06 -7.72
CA GLU A 169 -1.14 -1.45 -8.53
C GLU A 169 -0.70 -1.31 -9.99
N CYS A 170 -1.69 -1.24 -10.87
CA CYS A 170 -1.52 -1.04 -12.31
C CYS A 170 -2.37 0.16 -12.72
N GLY A 171 -1.85 1.36 -12.47
CA GLY A 171 -2.54 2.63 -12.75
C GLY A 171 -3.94 2.71 -12.12
N ALA A 172 -4.87 3.35 -12.82
CA ALA A 172 -6.25 3.54 -12.39
C ALA A 172 -7.08 2.25 -12.34
N TYR A 173 -6.58 1.14 -12.90
CA TYR A 173 -7.36 -0.07 -13.15
C TYR A 173 -7.35 -1.09 -11.99
N GLY A 174 -6.63 -0.80 -10.90
CA GLY A 174 -6.63 -1.61 -9.69
C GLY A 174 -6.26 -3.08 -9.94
N GLU A 175 -6.96 -4.03 -9.31
CA GLU A 175 -6.67 -5.47 -9.42
C GLU A 175 -7.06 -6.11 -10.76
N LEU A 176 -7.81 -5.40 -11.60
CA LEU A 176 -8.23 -5.88 -12.93
C LEU A 176 -7.11 -5.72 -13.97
N GLY A 177 -6.13 -4.84 -13.70
CA GLY A 177 -5.08 -4.49 -14.67
C GLY A 177 -5.68 -3.83 -15.93
N GLY A 178 -4.91 -3.77 -17.01
CA GLY A 178 -5.32 -3.04 -18.22
C GLY A 178 -6.30 -3.74 -19.16
N SER A 179 -6.84 -4.93 -18.83
CA SER A 179 -7.76 -5.66 -19.72
C SER A 179 -8.55 -6.72 -18.97
N LEU A 180 -9.84 -6.90 -19.30
CA LEU A 180 -10.69 -7.98 -18.79
C LEU A 180 -10.66 -9.20 -19.71
N ARG A 181 -9.63 -10.04 -19.56
CA ARG A 181 -9.59 -11.32 -20.26
C ARG A 181 -10.63 -12.29 -19.72
N THR A 182 -11.09 -13.20 -20.57
CA THR A 182 -11.95 -14.31 -20.14
C THR A 182 -11.20 -15.21 -19.16
N LEU A 183 -11.85 -15.56 -18.05
CA LEU A 183 -11.32 -16.51 -17.08
C LEU A 183 -12.06 -17.84 -17.13
N LYS A 184 -11.33 -18.91 -16.82
CA LYS A 184 -11.81 -20.29 -16.78
C LYS A 184 -11.18 -21.07 -15.63
N ASN A 185 -11.72 -22.25 -15.36
CA ASN A 185 -11.15 -23.18 -14.39
C ASN A 185 -9.64 -23.41 -14.66
N GLY A 186 -8.84 -23.37 -13.60
CA GLY A 186 -7.38 -23.45 -13.63
C GLY A 186 -6.68 -22.10 -13.66
N ASP A 187 -7.35 -21.00 -14.02
CA ASP A 187 -6.74 -19.67 -13.99
C ASP A 187 -6.33 -19.24 -12.58
N ARG A 188 -5.21 -18.51 -12.49
CA ARG A 188 -4.66 -18.00 -11.23
C ARG A 188 -4.22 -16.55 -11.42
N SER A 189 -4.86 -15.60 -10.74
CA SER A 189 -4.51 -14.18 -10.85
C SER A 189 -5.25 -13.30 -9.83
N SER A 190 -4.80 -12.05 -9.74
CA SER A 190 -5.50 -10.96 -9.05
C SER A 190 -6.92 -10.76 -9.59
N MET A 191 -7.11 -10.96 -10.91
CA MET A 191 -8.41 -10.84 -11.56
C MET A 191 -9.38 -11.93 -11.10
N VAL A 192 -8.90 -13.18 -10.96
CA VAL A 192 -9.68 -14.26 -10.35
C VAL A 192 -10.09 -13.89 -8.92
N ARG A 193 -9.16 -13.33 -8.13
CA ARG A 193 -9.46 -12.88 -6.76
C ARG A 193 -10.53 -11.78 -6.76
N ALA A 194 -10.44 -10.81 -7.67
CA ALA A 194 -11.43 -9.74 -7.80
C ALA A 194 -12.84 -10.30 -8.11
N VAL A 195 -12.91 -11.28 -9.02
CA VAL A 195 -14.15 -12.01 -9.34
C VAL A 195 -14.68 -12.76 -8.12
N GLN A 196 -13.83 -13.52 -7.42
CA GLN A 196 -14.23 -14.25 -6.20
C GLN A 196 -14.78 -13.31 -5.12
N ARG A 197 -14.17 -12.12 -4.92
CA ARG A 197 -14.70 -11.13 -3.98
C ARG A 197 -16.09 -10.62 -4.39
N LYS A 198 -16.31 -10.35 -5.67
CA LYS A 198 -17.62 -9.90 -6.17
C LYS A 198 -18.67 -11.00 -6.08
N LEU A 199 -18.34 -12.22 -6.50
CA LEU A 199 -19.21 -13.38 -6.34
C LEU A 199 -19.56 -13.61 -4.85
N ARG A 200 -18.60 -13.42 -3.95
CA ARG A 200 -18.85 -13.52 -2.50
C ARG A 200 -19.76 -12.43 -1.97
N ALA A 201 -19.53 -11.18 -2.39
CA ALA A 201 -20.38 -10.05 -2.01
C ALA A 201 -21.83 -10.21 -2.50
N LEU A 202 -22.02 -10.90 -3.63
CA LEU A 202 -23.34 -11.23 -4.19
C LEU A 202 -23.94 -12.54 -3.68
N GLY A 203 -23.26 -13.24 -2.76
CA GLY A 203 -23.77 -14.47 -2.15
C GLY A 203 -23.61 -15.75 -2.99
N PHE A 204 -22.85 -15.72 -4.09
CA PHE A 204 -22.59 -16.89 -4.93
C PHE A 204 -21.36 -17.71 -4.48
N TYR A 205 -20.39 -17.07 -3.82
CA TYR A 205 -19.12 -17.70 -3.44
C TYR A 205 -18.88 -17.61 -1.92
N PHE A 206 -18.63 -18.75 -1.29
CA PHE A 206 -18.44 -18.85 0.17
C PHE A 206 -17.01 -19.19 0.60
N GLY A 207 -16.11 -19.40 -0.37
CA GLY A 207 -14.70 -19.68 -0.10
C GLY A 207 -13.88 -18.42 0.21
N THR A 208 -12.59 -18.63 0.48
CA THR A 208 -11.60 -17.54 0.57
C THR A 208 -11.27 -17.05 -0.84
N PRO A 209 -11.33 -15.73 -1.13
CA PRO A 209 -10.86 -15.15 -2.40
C PRO A 209 -9.35 -15.29 -2.55
N ASP A 210 -8.89 -16.51 -2.83
CA ASP A 210 -7.50 -16.88 -2.90
C ASP A 210 -6.85 -16.49 -4.22
N GLY A 211 -7.63 -16.19 -5.26
CA GLY A 211 -7.19 -15.91 -6.63
C GLY A 211 -6.95 -17.15 -7.48
N ILE A 212 -7.47 -18.31 -7.07
CA ILE A 212 -7.39 -19.58 -7.79
C ILE A 212 -8.79 -19.96 -8.29
N PHE A 213 -8.92 -20.12 -9.61
CA PHE A 213 -10.17 -20.56 -10.22
C PHE A 213 -10.27 -22.08 -10.14
N GLY A 214 -10.64 -22.58 -8.96
CA GLY A 214 -10.92 -24.00 -8.72
C GLY A 214 -12.40 -24.37 -8.85
N SER A 215 -12.73 -25.59 -8.42
CA SER A 215 -14.11 -26.13 -8.49
C SER A 215 -15.13 -25.31 -7.71
N ALA A 216 -14.75 -24.73 -6.56
CA ALA A 216 -15.62 -23.84 -5.79
C ALA A 216 -15.94 -22.55 -6.54
N THR A 217 -14.94 -21.97 -7.21
CA THR A 217 -15.12 -20.78 -8.06
C THR A 217 -15.99 -21.14 -9.26
N GLN A 218 -15.77 -22.30 -9.89
CA GLN A 218 -16.60 -22.79 -11.00
C GLN A 218 -18.07 -22.87 -10.62
N ARG A 219 -18.41 -23.53 -9.50
CA ARG A 219 -19.80 -23.62 -9.03
C ARG A 219 -20.43 -22.24 -8.78
N ALA A 220 -19.67 -21.30 -8.23
CA ALA A 220 -20.15 -19.94 -8.00
C ALA A 220 -20.39 -19.18 -9.32
N VAL A 221 -19.51 -19.37 -10.31
CA VAL A 221 -19.68 -18.81 -11.66
C VAL A 221 -20.91 -19.39 -12.32
N ASP A 222 -21.07 -20.71 -12.33
CA ASP A 222 -22.23 -21.37 -12.94
C ASP A 222 -23.53 -20.88 -12.29
N LYS A 223 -23.56 -20.78 -10.95
CA LYS A 223 -24.72 -20.28 -10.21
C LYS A 223 -25.02 -18.81 -10.52
N ALA A 224 -24.01 -17.96 -10.59
CA ALA A 224 -24.18 -16.56 -10.95
C ALA A 224 -24.72 -16.42 -12.38
N ARG A 225 -24.21 -17.21 -13.32
CA ARG A 225 -24.66 -17.19 -14.73
C ARG A 225 -26.10 -17.63 -14.87
N GLU A 226 -26.49 -18.72 -14.20
CA GLU A 226 -27.89 -19.16 -14.11
C GLU A 226 -28.78 -18.04 -13.56
N THR A 227 -28.39 -17.44 -12.43
CA THR A 227 -29.16 -16.38 -11.76
C THR A 227 -29.32 -15.13 -12.62
N PHE A 228 -28.32 -14.82 -13.46
CA PHE A 228 -28.35 -13.68 -14.38
C PHE A 228 -28.87 -14.00 -15.77
N ASN A 229 -29.42 -15.21 -16.00
CA ASN A 229 -29.92 -15.68 -17.30
C ASN A 229 -28.87 -15.57 -18.41
N LEU A 230 -27.62 -15.93 -18.11
CA LEU A 230 -26.51 -15.97 -19.06
C LEU A 230 -26.28 -17.39 -19.61
N SER A 231 -25.63 -17.50 -20.76
CA SER A 231 -25.23 -18.79 -21.36
C SER A 231 -24.39 -19.63 -20.39
N ALA A 232 -24.70 -20.92 -20.24
CA ALA A 232 -24.02 -21.86 -19.33
C ALA A 232 -22.67 -22.36 -19.87
N ASN A 233 -21.77 -21.44 -20.26
CA ASN A 233 -20.43 -21.75 -20.78
C ASN A 233 -19.36 -21.95 -19.68
N GLY A 234 -19.71 -21.68 -18.42
CA GLY A 234 -18.79 -21.79 -17.27
C GLY A 234 -17.64 -20.78 -17.25
N LEU A 235 -17.65 -19.78 -18.12
CA LEU A 235 -16.60 -18.78 -18.24
C LEU A 235 -16.95 -17.51 -17.45
N VAL A 236 -15.91 -16.78 -17.04
CA VAL A 236 -16.05 -15.36 -16.66
C VAL A 236 -15.67 -14.54 -17.88
N ASP A 237 -16.67 -14.29 -18.71
CA ASP A 237 -16.59 -13.47 -19.92
C ASP A 237 -17.11 -12.05 -19.66
N TRP A 238 -17.07 -11.20 -20.68
CA TRP A 238 -17.54 -9.82 -20.60
C TRP A 238 -18.97 -9.70 -20.04
N ALA A 239 -19.88 -10.59 -20.47
CA ALA A 239 -21.27 -10.58 -20.01
C ALA A 239 -21.36 -10.79 -18.49
N LEU A 240 -20.60 -11.74 -17.95
CA LEU A 240 -20.57 -11.95 -16.50
C LEU A 240 -19.84 -10.81 -15.78
N TYR A 241 -18.72 -10.29 -16.30
CA TYR A 241 -18.04 -9.14 -15.70
C TYR A 241 -18.96 -7.94 -15.49
N GLN A 242 -19.78 -7.61 -16.50
CA GLN A 242 -20.78 -6.54 -16.40
C GLN A 242 -21.80 -6.82 -15.29
N LYS A 243 -22.33 -8.05 -15.21
CA LYS A 243 -23.29 -8.43 -14.14
C LYS A 243 -22.68 -8.40 -12.74
N LEU A 244 -21.38 -8.67 -12.62
CA LEU A 244 -20.65 -8.57 -11.36
C LEU A 244 -20.25 -7.13 -10.99
N GLY A 245 -20.50 -6.15 -11.87
CA GLY A 245 -20.06 -4.76 -11.69
C GLY A 245 -18.53 -4.66 -11.66
N LEU A 246 -17.86 -5.45 -12.49
CA LEU A 246 -16.42 -5.39 -12.75
C LEU A 246 -16.22 -4.76 -14.12
N THR A 247 -16.02 -3.46 -14.14
CA THR A 247 -15.73 -2.68 -15.35
C THR A 247 -14.37 -2.03 -15.22
N LEU A 248 -13.62 -1.97 -16.31
CA LEU A 248 -12.52 -1.02 -16.42
C LEU A 248 -13.18 0.35 -16.58
N PHE A 249 -12.93 1.28 -15.67
CA PHE A 249 -13.44 2.64 -15.82
C PHE A 249 -12.85 3.28 -17.08
N GLU A 250 -13.66 4.05 -17.79
CA GLU A 250 -13.22 5.07 -18.77
C GLU A 250 -12.68 6.30 -18.05
#